data_AF-A0A9P6H6Z6-F1
#
_entry.id   AF-A0A9P6H6Z6-F1
#
_cell.length_a   1.000
_cell.length_b   1.000
_cell.length_c   1.000
_cell.angle_alpha   90.00
_cell.angle_beta   90.00
_cell.angle_gamma   90.00
#
_symmetry.space_group_name_H-M   'P 1'
#
loop_
_entity.id
_entity.type
_entity.pdbx_description
1 polymer ?
#
loop_
_entity_poly.entity_id
_entity_poly.type
_entity_poly.pdbx_seq_one_letter_code
_entity_poly.pdbx_strand_id
1 'polypeptide(L)'
;SFDLLEMYHKAMLQGKLNPYDFYLAIMHKSDNQGRSKQVYRYHKILCCMHQWRHLKAIKHGGGAHQAYPLSATTPGSFAIECSACLHPGRNLPDDWDSVRGAKEWIYTQFIAVDSNFKLKSKNHQIKDLELGSGWSYFVENAAYTRHVTSCGTKFHAVNQANSRGGGKDYTATIVVKAVCAPHCFVLPNAVGDLQRGERY
;
A
#
# COMPACT_ATOMS: atom_id res chain seq x y z
N SER A 1 20.36 16.76 5.22
CA SER A 1 21.05 15.56 5.74
C SER A 1 20.02 14.47 6.01
N PHE A 2 20.45 13.26 6.36
CA PHE A 2 19.54 12.20 6.84
C PHE A 2 18.84 12.59 8.15
N ASP A 3 19.50 13.37 9.02
CA ASP A 3 18.90 13.84 10.29
C ASP A 3 17.63 14.67 10.06
N LEU A 4 17.61 15.48 8.99
CA LEU A 4 16.43 16.24 8.60
C LEU A 4 15.25 15.32 8.25
N LEU A 5 15.52 14.27 7.47
CA LEU A 5 14.50 13.30 7.04
C LEU A 5 14.01 12.48 8.23
N GLU A 6 14.91 12.12 9.15
CA GLU A 6 14.56 11.43 10.39
C GLU A 6 13.70 12.31 11.30
N MET A 7 14.10 13.56 11.50
CA MET A 7 13.36 14.54 12.31
C MET A 7 11.94 14.73 11.75
N TYR A 8 11.81 14.96 10.44
CA TYR A 8 10.50 15.11 9.82
C TYR A 8 9.66 13.83 9.96
N HIS A 9 10.25 12.66 9.71
CA HIS A 9 9.51 11.40 9.80
C HIS A 9 8.96 11.20 11.22
N LYS A 10 9.76 11.46 12.27
CA LYS A 10 9.30 11.41 13.67
C LYS A 10 8.20 12.45 13.95
N ALA A 11 8.38 13.69 13.52
CA ALA A 11 7.40 14.76 13.71
C ALA A 11 6.07 14.47 13.00
N MET A 12 6.13 13.89 11.80
CA MET A 12 4.96 13.47 11.03
C MET A 12 4.22 12.32 11.73
N LEU A 13 4.93 11.29 12.21
CA LEU A 13 4.30 10.18 12.92
C LEU A 13 3.68 10.58 14.25
N GLN A 14 4.35 11.44 15.03
CA GLN A 14 3.89 11.85 16.35
C GLN A 14 2.80 12.93 16.29
N GLY A 15 3.00 13.95 15.44
CA GLY A 15 2.19 15.17 15.42
C GLY A 15 1.35 15.36 14.17
N LYS A 16 1.38 14.41 13.22
CA LYS A 16 0.74 14.54 11.89
C LYS A 16 1.15 15.82 11.15
N LEU A 17 2.40 16.26 11.39
CA LEU A 17 2.91 17.48 10.80
C LEU A 17 2.93 17.36 9.27
N ASN A 18 2.33 18.35 8.60
CA ASN A 18 2.30 18.46 7.16
C ASN A 18 3.72 18.76 6.61
N PRO A 19 4.15 18.13 5.50
CA PRO A 19 5.46 18.40 4.91
C PRO A 19 5.68 19.87 4.52
N TYR A 20 4.63 20.58 4.14
CA TYR A 20 4.73 21.99 3.76
C TYR A 20 5.08 22.88 4.94
N ASP A 21 4.40 22.72 6.07
CA ASP A 21 4.66 23.51 7.28
C ASP A 21 6.03 23.18 7.87
N PHE A 22 6.44 21.90 7.82
CA PHE A 22 7.79 21.51 8.19
C PHE A 22 8.86 22.15 7.29
N TYR A 23 8.61 22.18 5.98
CA TYR A 23 9.51 22.86 5.03
C TYR A 23 9.61 24.35 5.34
N LEU A 24 8.50 25.06 5.53
CA LEU A 24 8.50 26.47 5.90
C LEU A 24 9.24 26.72 7.22
N ALA A 25 9.06 25.86 8.22
CA ALA A 25 9.78 25.99 9.49
C ALA A 25 11.31 25.91 9.31
N ILE A 26 11.80 25.04 8.41
CA ILE A 26 13.24 24.98 8.07
C ILE A 26 13.69 26.27 7.37
N MET A 27 12.87 26.76 6.44
CA MET A 27 13.16 28.02 5.72
C MET A 27 13.25 29.18 6.69
N HIS A 28 12.27 29.32 7.60
CA HIS A 28 12.25 30.36 8.62
C HIS A 28 13.38 30.21 9.65
N LYS A 29 13.83 28.99 9.94
CA LYS A 29 15.02 28.78 10.78
C LYS A 29 16.29 29.35 10.15
N SER A 30 16.35 29.36 8.81
CA SER A 30 17.51 29.87 8.06
C SER A 30 17.40 31.37 7.82
N ASP A 31 16.20 31.85 7.49
CA ASP A 31 15.89 33.26 7.29
C ASP A 31 14.43 33.55 7.63
N ASN A 32 14.17 33.91 8.89
CA ASN A 32 12.83 34.20 9.38
C ASN A 32 12.25 35.51 8.83
N GLN A 33 13.10 36.39 8.31
CA GLN A 33 12.70 37.72 7.85
C GLN A 33 12.53 37.78 6.32
N GLY A 34 12.84 36.70 5.61
CA GLY A 34 12.75 36.63 4.15
C GLY A 34 13.65 37.63 3.44
N ARG A 35 14.76 38.04 4.07
CA ARG A 35 15.69 39.05 3.54
C ARG A 35 16.52 38.52 2.36
N SER A 36 16.75 37.22 2.33
CA SER A 36 17.52 36.52 1.31
C SER A 36 16.59 35.86 0.28
N LYS A 37 17.03 35.83 -0.99
CA LYS A 37 16.33 35.09 -2.03
C LYS A 37 16.49 33.60 -1.79
N GLN A 38 15.45 32.99 -1.25
CA GLN A 38 15.43 31.56 -0.97
C GLN A 38 15.09 30.74 -2.22
N VAL A 39 15.81 29.63 -2.43
CA VAL A 39 15.51 28.70 -3.52
C VAL A 39 14.41 27.75 -3.08
N TYR A 40 13.27 27.76 -3.78
CA TYR A 40 12.18 26.84 -3.50
C TYR A 40 12.55 25.39 -3.85
N ARG A 41 12.64 24.52 -2.85
CA ARG A 41 13.05 23.10 -2.99
C ARG A 41 12.02 22.11 -2.45
N TYR A 42 10.79 22.55 -2.19
CA TYR A 42 9.74 21.74 -1.58
C TYR A 42 9.54 20.37 -2.26
N HIS A 43 9.37 20.34 -3.59
CA HIS A 43 9.17 19.09 -4.33
C HIS A 43 10.35 18.12 -4.23
N LYS A 44 11.58 18.64 -4.14
CA LYS A 44 12.78 17.80 -3.95
C LYS A 44 12.77 17.14 -2.58
N ILE A 45 12.36 17.88 -1.55
CA ILE A 45 12.23 17.34 -0.19
C ILE A 45 11.13 16.28 -0.14
N LEU A 46 9.98 16.50 -0.79
CA LEU A 46 8.94 15.47 -0.89
C LEU A 46 9.47 14.18 -1.52
N CYS A 47 10.25 14.27 -2.59
CA CYS A 47 10.87 13.11 -3.23
C CYS A 47 11.86 12.40 -2.29
N CYS A 48 12.75 13.14 -1.63
CA CYS A 48 13.66 12.55 -0.64
C CYS A 48 12.91 11.89 0.53
N MET A 49 11.79 12.46 0.96
CA MET A 49 10.94 11.89 2.01
C MET A 49 10.18 10.65 1.57
N HIS A 50 9.78 10.59 0.30
CA HIS A 50 9.22 9.37 -0.29
C HIS A 50 10.24 8.23 -0.24
N GLN A 51 11.46 8.47 -0.72
CA GLN A 51 12.54 7.49 -0.69
C GLN A 51 12.93 7.09 0.74
N TRP A 52 13.00 8.06 1.67
CA TRP A 52 13.28 7.78 3.08
C TRP A 52 12.23 6.86 3.71
N ARG A 53 10.93 7.13 3.49
CA ARG A 53 9.85 6.27 3.99
C ARG A 53 9.95 4.86 3.41
N HIS A 54 10.27 4.74 2.11
CA HIS A 54 10.49 3.45 1.48
C HIS A 54 11.67 2.69 2.10
N LEU A 55 12.81 3.34 2.35
CA LEU A 55 13.96 2.74 3.05
C LEU A 55 13.61 2.28 4.47
N LYS A 56 12.78 3.05 5.20
CA LYS A 56 12.29 2.63 6.53
C LYS A 56 11.35 1.44 6.43
N ALA A 57 10.48 1.38 5.42
CA ALA A 57 9.62 0.23 5.17
C ALA A 57 10.46 -1.03 4.89
N ILE A 58 11.49 -0.94 4.03
CA ILE A 58 12.42 -2.06 3.77
C ILE A 58 13.11 -2.51 5.07
N LYS A 59 13.60 -1.56 5.88
CA LYS A 59 14.26 -1.88 7.16
C LYS A 59 13.30 -2.61 8.10
N HIS A 60 12.06 -2.15 8.23
CA HIS A 60 11.06 -2.78 9.09
C HIS A 60 10.60 -4.14 8.56
N GLY A 61 10.54 -4.32 7.24
CA GLY A 61 10.27 -5.61 6.59
C GLY A 61 11.43 -6.60 6.64
N GLY A 62 12.56 -6.25 7.27
CA GLY A 62 13.71 -7.13 7.37
C GLY A 62 14.53 -7.27 6.09
N GLY A 63 14.33 -6.39 5.09
CA GLY A 63 15.05 -6.46 3.81
C GLY A 63 16.57 -6.33 3.94
N ALA A 64 17.07 -5.69 5.00
CA ALA A 64 18.50 -5.62 5.29
C ALA A 64 19.11 -6.96 5.76
N HIS A 65 18.27 -7.93 6.15
CA HIS A 65 18.69 -9.25 6.63
C HIS A 65 18.51 -10.34 5.55
N GLN A 66 18.04 -9.98 4.36
CA GLN A 66 17.89 -10.93 3.26
C GLN A 66 19.26 -11.30 2.69
N ALA A 67 19.47 -12.59 2.40
CA ALA A 67 20.69 -13.09 1.76
C ALA A 67 20.75 -12.78 0.24
N TYR A 68 19.62 -12.37 -0.34
CA TYR A 68 19.45 -12.06 -1.75
C TYR A 68 19.24 -10.54 -1.96
N PRO A 69 19.48 -10.01 -3.18
CA PRO A 69 19.27 -8.59 -3.45
C PRO A 69 17.78 -8.21 -3.31
N LEU A 70 17.51 -6.95 -2.94
CA LEU A 70 16.13 -6.44 -2.81
C LEU A 70 15.29 -6.60 -4.09
N SER A 71 15.91 -6.68 -5.26
CA SER A 71 15.22 -6.97 -6.52
C SER A 71 14.60 -8.38 -6.59
N ALA A 72 15.04 -9.29 -5.71
CA ALA A 72 14.50 -10.64 -5.56
C ALA A 72 13.55 -10.76 -4.35
N THR A 73 13.09 -9.63 -3.79
CA THR A 73 12.08 -9.60 -2.72
C THR A 73 10.83 -10.34 -3.17
N THR A 74 10.40 -11.33 -2.38
CA THR A 74 9.18 -12.07 -2.67
C THR A 74 7.94 -11.19 -2.46
N PRO A 75 6.90 -11.34 -3.30
CA PRO A 75 5.66 -10.59 -3.14
C PRO A 75 5.10 -10.72 -1.73
N GLY A 76 4.72 -9.57 -1.14
CA GLY A 76 4.04 -9.51 0.14
C GLY A 76 4.92 -9.74 1.36
N SER A 77 6.21 -10.02 1.19
CA SER A 77 7.11 -10.37 2.29
C SER A 77 7.34 -9.25 3.32
N PHE A 78 7.12 -7.99 2.96
CA PHE A 78 7.19 -6.85 3.89
C PHE A 78 5.82 -6.47 4.46
N ALA A 79 4.77 -7.26 4.23
CA ALA A 79 3.49 -7.08 4.93
C ALA A 79 3.59 -7.61 6.36
N ILE A 80 2.97 -6.91 7.31
CA ILE A 80 2.88 -7.39 8.69
C ILE A 80 1.73 -8.39 8.75
N GLU A 81 2.06 -9.65 8.97
CA GLU A 81 1.07 -10.71 9.15
C GLU A 81 0.41 -10.60 10.53
N CYS A 82 -0.85 -11.03 10.62
CA CYS A 82 -1.56 -11.08 11.89
C CYS A 82 -1.00 -12.22 12.75
N SER A 83 -0.36 -11.92 13.88
CA SER A 83 0.20 -12.93 14.79
C SER A 83 -0.85 -13.84 15.43
N ALA A 84 -2.10 -13.37 15.54
CA ALA A 84 -3.21 -14.12 16.11
C ALA A 84 -3.99 -14.95 15.07
N CYS A 85 -3.72 -14.77 13.77
CA CYS A 85 -4.27 -15.67 12.75
C CYS A 85 -3.56 -17.01 12.74
N LEU A 86 -4.21 -18.00 12.15
CA LEU A 86 -3.70 -19.36 12.05
C LEU A 86 -2.60 -19.43 10.98
N HIS A 87 -1.44 -19.94 11.36
CA HIS A 87 -0.24 -20.05 10.52
C HIS A 87 0.33 -21.47 10.65
N PRO A 88 0.24 -22.29 9.58
CA PRO A 88 0.88 -23.60 9.53
C PRO A 88 2.37 -23.53 9.86
N GLY A 89 2.83 -24.41 10.74
CA GLY A 89 4.24 -24.48 11.18
C GLY A 89 4.70 -23.34 12.10
N ARG A 90 3.80 -22.47 12.57
CA ARG A 90 4.13 -21.42 13.57
C ARG A 90 3.28 -21.51 14.82
N ASN A 91 1.95 -21.46 14.68
CA ASN A 91 1.01 -21.44 15.81
C ASN A 91 -0.18 -22.41 15.64
N LEU A 92 -0.11 -23.30 14.65
CA LEU A 92 -1.00 -24.45 14.48
C LEU A 92 -0.29 -25.73 14.96
N PRO A 93 -1.00 -26.69 15.58
CA PRO A 93 -0.49 -28.04 15.84
C PRO A 93 -0.07 -28.74 14.54
N ASP A 94 0.90 -29.64 14.55
CA ASP A 94 1.39 -30.30 13.32
C ASP A 94 0.32 -31.16 12.61
N ASP A 95 -0.66 -31.66 13.35
CA ASP A 95 -1.75 -32.51 12.86
C ASP A 95 -3.03 -31.72 12.54
N TRP A 96 -2.95 -30.39 12.44
CA TRP A 96 -4.11 -29.51 12.21
C TRP A 96 -4.89 -29.87 10.93
N ASP A 97 -4.21 -30.34 9.89
CA ASP A 97 -4.77 -30.70 8.58
C ASP A 97 -5.45 -32.09 8.55
N SER A 98 -5.15 -32.93 9.56
CA SER A 98 -5.77 -34.24 9.73
C SER A 98 -7.17 -34.16 10.34
N VAL A 99 -7.52 -33.02 10.95
CA VAL A 99 -8.82 -32.79 11.58
C VAL A 99 -9.89 -32.54 10.51
N ARG A 100 -10.75 -33.54 10.29
CA ARG A 100 -11.85 -33.48 9.31
C ARG A 100 -13.23 -33.45 9.97
N GLY A 101 -14.22 -32.92 9.24
CA GLY A 101 -15.62 -32.94 9.64
C GLY A 101 -15.97 -31.83 10.64
N ALA A 102 -16.67 -32.15 11.72
CA ALA A 102 -17.30 -31.17 12.61
C ALA A 102 -16.34 -30.19 13.33
N LYS A 103 -15.01 -30.42 13.26
CA LYS A 103 -13.99 -29.59 13.93
C LYS A 103 -13.10 -28.80 12.97
N GLU A 104 -13.29 -28.93 11.65
CA GLU A 104 -12.47 -28.23 10.64
C GLU A 104 -12.55 -26.70 10.78
N TRP A 105 -13.69 -26.19 11.23
CA TRP A 105 -13.92 -24.75 11.47
C TRP A 105 -12.94 -24.13 12.47
N ILE A 106 -12.37 -24.92 13.40
CA ILE A 106 -11.39 -24.44 14.40
C ILE A 106 -10.13 -23.91 13.71
N TYR A 107 -9.75 -24.53 12.59
CA TYR A 107 -8.55 -24.16 11.83
C TYR A 107 -8.86 -23.34 10.56
N THR A 108 -10.09 -22.82 10.45
CA THR A 108 -10.50 -22.01 9.30
C THR A 108 -10.11 -20.55 9.50
N GLN A 109 -9.38 -19.99 8.54
CA GLN A 109 -9.10 -18.56 8.51
C GLN A 109 -10.26 -17.79 7.87
N PHE A 110 -10.83 -16.85 8.63
CA PHE A 110 -11.87 -15.95 8.11
C PHE A 110 -11.24 -14.72 7.44
N ILE A 111 -11.54 -14.54 6.17
CA ILE A 111 -11.09 -13.40 5.37
C ILE A 111 -12.30 -12.54 5.02
N ALA A 112 -12.23 -11.26 5.34
CA ALA A 112 -13.22 -10.27 4.95
C ALA A 112 -12.67 -9.46 3.76
N VAL A 113 -13.48 -9.35 2.71
CA VAL A 113 -13.16 -8.55 1.53
C VAL A 113 -14.11 -7.36 1.50
N ASP A 114 -13.55 -6.16 1.39
CA ASP A 114 -14.32 -4.92 1.33
C ASP A 114 -13.78 -3.99 0.25
N SER A 115 -14.68 -3.25 -0.39
CA SER A 115 -14.40 -2.37 -1.51
C SER A 115 -14.87 -0.95 -1.21
N ASN A 116 -13.96 0.02 -1.35
CA ASN A 116 -14.29 1.42 -1.12
C ASN A 116 -14.60 2.14 -2.43
N PHE A 117 -15.89 2.30 -2.71
CA PHE A 117 -16.42 2.99 -3.90
C PHE A 117 -16.24 4.52 -3.89
N LYS A 118 -15.91 5.10 -2.74
CA LYS A 118 -15.69 6.55 -2.58
C LYS A 118 -14.25 6.94 -2.89
N LEU A 119 -13.31 6.01 -2.76
CA LEU A 119 -11.89 6.26 -3.01
C LEU A 119 -11.62 6.20 -4.52
N LYS A 120 -11.52 7.39 -5.13
CA LYS A 120 -11.28 7.56 -6.57
C LYS A 120 -10.00 8.35 -6.79
N SER A 121 -9.15 7.88 -7.69
CA SER A 121 -7.92 8.55 -8.09
C SER A 121 -8.04 9.05 -9.53
N LYS A 122 -8.09 10.37 -9.72
CA LYS A 122 -8.12 10.98 -11.06
C LYS A 122 -6.77 10.79 -11.74
N ASN A 123 -6.81 10.52 -13.03
CA ASN A 123 -5.62 10.38 -13.84
C ASN A 123 -5.07 11.77 -14.19
N HIS A 124 -4.00 12.17 -13.51
CA HIS A 124 -3.27 13.41 -13.77
C HIS A 124 -2.08 13.22 -14.72
N GLN A 125 -1.94 12.06 -15.36
CA GLN A 125 -0.81 11.71 -16.24
C GLN A 125 0.56 11.84 -15.56
N ILE A 126 0.59 11.72 -14.23
CA ILE A 126 1.82 11.76 -13.44
C ILE A 126 2.59 10.47 -13.68
N LYS A 127 3.84 10.61 -14.13
CA LYS A 127 4.78 9.49 -14.21
C LYS A 127 5.49 9.37 -12.87
N ASP A 128 4.99 8.51 -12.01
CA ASP A 128 5.64 8.16 -10.74
C ASP A 128 6.35 6.81 -10.86
N LEU A 129 7.50 6.68 -10.20
CA LEU A 129 8.25 5.43 -10.14
C LEU A 129 7.85 4.68 -8.87
N GLU A 130 7.23 3.52 -9.03
CA GLU A 130 6.91 2.67 -7.89
C GLU A 130 8.20 2.06 -7.33
N LEU A 131 8.50 2.33 -6.05
CA LEU A 131 9.76 1.92 -5.44
C LEU A 131 9.75 0.45 -4.95
N GLY A 132 8.57 -0.13 -4.71
CA GLY A 132 8.43 -1.47 -4.13
C GLY A 132 7.11 -2.14 -4.47
N SER A 133 6.82 -2.23 -5.77
CA SER A 133 5.58 -2.83 -6.28
C SER A 133 5.42 -4.27 -5.82
N GLY A 134 4.29 -4.58 -5.18
CA GLY A 134 4.02 -5.92 -4.69
C GLY A 134 4.81 -6.33 -3.44
N TRP A 135 5.63 -5.49 -2.82
CA TRP A 135 6.48 -5.93 -1.70
C TRP A 135 5.72 -6.08 -0.37
N SER A 136 4.54 -5.50 -0.23
CA SER A 136 3.77 -5.46 1.02
C SER A 136 2.28 -5.72 0.75
N TYR A 137 1.38 -4.85 1.23
CA TYR A 137 -0.07 -5.07 1.14
C TYR A 137 -0.67 -4.94 -0.27
N PHE A 138 -0.10 -4.08 -1.11
CA PHE A 138 -0.59 -3.90 -2.48
C PHE A 138 -0.08 -5.01 -3.40
N VAL A 139 -0.90 -5.41 -4.36
CA VAL A 139 -0.50 -6.30 -5.47
C VAL A 139 0.57 -5.65 -6.36
N GLU A 140 1.38 -6.46 -7.04
CA GLU A 140 2.32 -5.96 -8.04
C GLU A 140 1.54 -5.38 -9.24
N ASN A 141 1.83 -4.12 -9.57
CA ASN A 141 1.01 -3.31 -10.46
C ASN A 141 0.94 -3.89 -11.88
N ALA A 142 2.06 -4.32 -12.46
CA ALA A 142 2.09 -4.77 -13.84
C ALA A 142 1.37 -6.11 -14.04
N ALA A 143 1.63 -7.08 -13.16
CA ALA A 143 0.97 -8.38 -13.14
C ALA A 143 -0.52 -8.25 -12.87
N TYR A 144 -0.90 -7.41 -11.89
CA TYR A 144 -2.29 -7.17 -11.57
C TYR A 144 -3.04 -6.47 -12.71
N THR A 145 -2.43 -5.45 -13.32
CA THR A 145 -3.03 -4.77 -14.48
C THR A 145 -3.26 -5.75 -15.63
N ARG A 146 -2.29 -6.62 -15.94
CA ARG A 146 -2.47 -7.68 -16.96
C ARG A 146 -3.65 -8.59 -16.59
N HIS A 147 -3.72 -9.04 -15.35
CA HIS A 147 -4.81 -9.89 -14.88
C HIS A 147 -6.17 -9.21 -15.03
N VAL A 148 -6.33 -8.00 -14.51
CA VAL A 148 -7.60 -7.25 -14.56
C VAL A 148 -8.01 -6.91 -16.00
N THR A 149 -7.07 -6.71 -16.92
CA THR A 149 -7.40 -6.51 -18.34
C THR A 149 -7.84 -7.79 -19.05
N SER A 150 -7.36 -8.95 -18.61
CA SER A 150 -7.76 -10.25 -19.16
C SER A 150 -9.13 -10.71 -18.69
N CYS A 151 -9.57 -10.20 -17.54
CA CYS A 151 -10.86 -10.51 -16.97
C CYS A 151 -11.95 -9.57 -17.50
N GLY A 152 -13.05 -10.13 -18.01
CA GLY A 152 -14.20 -9.38 -18.50
C GLY A 152 -15.52 -9.94 -17.97
N THR A 153 -16.45 -9.04 -17.60
CA THR A 153 -17.81 -9.43 -17.23
C THR A 153 -18.63 -9.77 -18.47
N LYS A 154 -19.28 -10.93 -18.48
CA LYS A 154 -20.26 -11.30 -19.52
C LYS A 154 -21.62 -10.59 -19.35
N PHE A 155 -21.82 -9.88 -18.24
CA PHE A 155 -23.09 -9.21 -17.92
C PHE A 155 -23.15 -7.80 -18.51
N HIS A 156 -24.10 -7.60 -19.43
CA HIS A 156 -24.29 -6.33 -20.14
C HIS A 156 -24.71 -5.17 -19.21
N ALA A 157 -25.50 -5.46 -18.17
CA ALA A 157 -25.95 -4.46 -17.21
C ALA A 157 -24.79 -3.84 -16.40
N VAL A 158 -23.85 -4.68 -15.94
CA VAL A 158 -22.65 -4.25 -15.22
C VAL A 158 -21.74 -3.41 -16.12
N ASN A 159 -21.53 -3.86 -17.37
CA ASN A 159 -20.80 -3.08 -18.36
C ASN A 159 -21.44 -1.71 -18.63
N GLN A 160 -22.77 -1.63 -18.72
CA GLN A 160 -23.48 -0.37 -18.95
C GLN A 160 -23.41 0.57 -17.74
N ALA A 161 -23.52 0.05 -16.52
CA ALA A 161 -23.33 0.82 -15.29
C ALA A 161 -21.91 1.40 -15.20
N ASN A 162 -20.90 0.58 -15.52
CA ASN A 162 -19.49 0.98 -15.54
C ASN A 162 -19.14 1.97 -16.66
N SER A 163 -19.99 2.07 -17.70
CA SER A 163 -19.79 3.01 -18.81
C SER A 163 -20.17 4.46 -18.45
N ARG A 164 -21.02 4.65 -17.42
CA ARG A 164 -21.59 5.96 -17.07
C ARG A 164 -20.66 6.82 -16.19
N GLY A 165 -19.50 6.31 -15.79
CA GLY A 165 -18.63 6.94 -14.78
C GLY A 165 -17.20 7.19 -15.24
N GLY A 166 -16.99 7.94 -16.33
CA GLY A 166 -15.72 8.60 -16.64
C GLY A 166 -14.44 7.77 -16.54
N GLY A 167 -14.49 6.44 -16.74
CA GLY A 167 -13.37 5.54 -16.42
C GLY A 167 -12.07 5.76 -17.21
N LYS A 168 -12.04 6.71 -18.16
CA LYS A 168 -10.81 7.18 -18.82
C LYS A 168 -10.08 8.28 -18.04
N ASP A 169 -10.81 9.02 -17.21
CA ASP A 169 -10.30 10.17 -16.45
C ASP A 169 -9.79 9.76 -15.06
N TYR A 170 -9.90 8.48 -14.70
CA TYR A 170 -9.49 7.93 -13.41
C TYR A 170 -8.46 6.82 -13.60
N THR A 171 -7.41 6.85 -12.78
CA THR A 171 -6.43 5.76 -12.66
C THR A 171 -7.02 4.59 -11.87
N ALA A 172 -7.81 4.90 -10.84
CA ALA A 172 -8.54 3.92 -10.04
C ALA A 172 -9.90 4.49 -9.64
N THR A 173 -10.93 3.66 -9.69
CA THR A 173 -12.32 4.04 -9.35
C THR A 173 -12.79 3.44 -8.03
N ILE A 174 -12.20 2.32 -7.63
CA ILE A 174 -12.47 1.60 -6.39
C ILE A 174 -11.14 1.00 -5.92
N VAL A 175 -10.96 0.91 -4.61
CA VAL A 175 -9.89 0.11 -4.00
C VAL A 175 -10.55 -1.04 -3.25
N VAL A 176 -10.10 -2.26 -3.52
CA VAL A 176 -10.52 -3.47 -2.81
C VAL A 176 -9.39 -3.88 -1.88
N LYS A 177 -9.74 -4.30 -0.66
CA LYS A 177 -8.80 -4.90 0.28
C LYS A 177 -9.39 -6.18 0.86
N ALA A 178 -8.55 -7.18 1.09
CA ALA A 178 -8.88 -8.30 1.96
C ALA A 178 -8.11 -8.21 3.28
N VAL A 179 -8.82 -8.45 4.37
CA VAL A 179 -8.30 -8.42 5.74
C VAL A 179 -8.65 -9.72 6.44
N CYS A 180 -7.87 -10.10 7.46
CA CYS A 180 -8.36 -11.11 8.38
C CYS A 180 -9.55 -10.55 9.16
N ALA A 181 -10.69 -11.24 9.13
CA ALA A 181 -11.93 -10.72 9.70
C ALA A 181 -11.84 -10.46 11.22
N PRO A 182 -11.22 -11.33 12.05
CA PRO A 182 -11.22 -11.13 13.49
C PRO A 182 -10.32 -9.99 13.99
N HIS A 183 -9.23 -9.71 13.28
CA HIS A 183 -8.19 -8.78 13.76
C HIS A 183 -7.94 -7.59 12.83
N CYS A 184 -8.61 -7.55 11.67
CA CYS A 184 -8.54 -6.46 10.70
C CYS A 184 -7.14 -6.15 10.14
N PHE A 185 -6.21 -7.12 10.16
CA PHE A 185 -4.93 -6.99 9.47
C PHE A 185 -5.13 -7.18 7.98
N VAL A 186 -4.55 -6.29 7.19
CA VAL A 186 -4.53 -6.42 5.74
C VAL A 186 -3.61 -7.58 5.36
N LEU A 187 -4.11 -8.48 4.52
CA LEU A 187 -3.33 -9.62 4.06
C LEU A 187 -2.23 -9.18 3.08
N PRO A 188 -1.12 -9.92 2.96
CA PRO A 188 -0.08 -9.65 1.97
C PRO A 188 -0.65 -9.65 0.54
N ASN A 189 -0.25 -8.68 -0.29
CA ASN A 189 -0.75 -8.51 -1.67
C ASN A 189 -2.28 -8.57 -1.82
N ALA A 190 -3.03 -8.14 -0.81
CA ALA A 190 -4.49 -8.25 -0.78
C ALA A 190 -5.21 -6.94 -1.07
N VAL A 191 -4.48 -5.89 -1.46
CA VAL A 191 -5.04 -4.60 -1.87
C VAL A 191 -4.83 -4.39 -3.36
N GLY A 192 -5.90 -4.08 -4.08
CA GLY A 192 -5.88 -3.86 -5.52
C GLY A 192 -6.83 -2.76 -5.96
N ASP A 193 -6.41 -2.03 -7.00
CA ASP A 193 -7.18 -0.93 -7.59
C ASP A 193 -8.05 -1.43 -8.74
N LEU A 194 -9.35 -1.17 -8.71
CA LEU A 194 -10.25 -1.43 -9.83
C LEU A 194 -10.45 -0.17 -10.68
N GLN A 195 -10.17 -0.28 -11.96
CA GLN A 195 -10.15 0.82 -12.93
C GLN A 195 -11.56 1.15 -13.45
N ARG A 196 -12.51 0.20 -13.35
CA ARG A 196 -13.89 0.39 -13.79
C ARG A 196 -14.86 -0.35 -12.88
N GLY A 197 -15.27 0.32 -11.81
CA GLY A 197 -16.34 -0.16 -10.94
C GLY A 197 -16.14 -1.61 -10.50
N GLU A 198 -17.24 -2.32 -10.29
CA GLU A 198 -17.23 -3.78 -10.16
C GLU A 198 -17.05 -4.36 -11.55
N ARG A 199 -15.85 -4.87 -11.83
CA ARG A 199 -15.56 -5.59 -13.09
C ARG A 199 -15.72 -7.10 -12.95
N TYR A 200 -16.46 -7.55 -11.94
CA TYR A 200 -16.68 -8.94 -11.56
C TYR A 200 -18.06 -9.08 -10.94
#